data_AF-A0A3C1FY57-F1
#
_entry.id   AF-A0A3C1FY57-F1
#
_cell.length_a   1.000
_cell.length_b   1.000
_cell.length_c   1.000
_cell.angle_alpha   90.00
_cell.angle_beta   90.00
_cell.angle_gamma   90.00
#
_symmetry.space_group_name_H-M   'P 1'
#
loop_
_entity.id
_entity.type
_entity.pdbx_description
1 polymer ?
#
loop_
_entity_poly.entity_id
_entity_poly.type
_entity_poly.pdbx_seq_one_letter_code
_entity_poly.pdbx_strand_id
1 'polypeptide(L)'
;MDLDSNIYIAGVRGMVGSAIRRWLEAAGYRNIIGHPSSELDLTNQSATTKFLLRERPEYASLSAAKVGGIHANNTYPAKFIYPNLTAD
;
A
#
# COMPACT_ATOMS: atom_id res chain seq x y z
N MET A 1 16.48 -9.29 2.97
CA MET A 1 15.96 -9.02 1.61
C MET A 1 17.17 -8.85 0.72
N ASP A 2 17.12 -9.39 -0.49
CA ASP A 2 18.12 -9.10 -1.52
C ASP A 2 17.90 -7.67 -2.04
N LEU A 3 18.95 -6.97 -2.48
CA LEU A 3 18.82 -5.63 -3.08
C LEU A 3 18.01 -5.66 -4.38
N ASP A 4 18.00 -6.82 -5.04
CA ASP A 4 17.22 -7.08 -6.24
C ASP A 4 15.85 -7.73 -5.92
N SER A 5 15.46 -7.88 -4.64
CA SER A 5 14.13 -8.41 -4.30
C SER A 5 13.02 -7.47 -4.76
N ASN A 6 11.94 -8.04 -5.30
CA ASN A 6 10.73 -7.28 -5.66
C ASN A 6 9.92 -6.90 -4.41
N ILE A 7 9.86 -5.60 -4.09
CA ILE A 7 9.20 -5.08 -2.90
C ILE A 7 8.00 -4.23 -3.30
N TYR A 8 6.79 -4.68 -2.96
CA TYR A 8 5.57 -3.91 -3.14
C TYR A 8 5.27 -3.03 -1.92
N ILE A 9 4.92 -1.76 -2.14
CA ILE A 9 4.49 -0.81 -1.12
C ILE A 9 3.06 -0.37 -1.43
N ALA A 10 2.09 -0.94 -0.73
CA ALA A 10 0.72 -0.44 -0.73
C ALA A 10 0.69 0.93 -0.05
N GLY A 11 0.07 1.93 -0.67
CA GLY A 11 0.00 3.28 -0.11
C GLY A 11 1.29 4.08 -0.26
N VAL A 12 2.08 3.80 -1.31
CA VAL A 12 3.40 4.42 -1.59
C VAL A 12 3.43 5.96 -1.57
N ARG A 13 2.30 6.63 -1.84
CA ARG A 13 2.18 8.10 -1.81
C ARG A 13 1.80 8.66 -0.43
N GLY A 14 1.41 7.81 0.51
CA GLY A 14 1.09 8.20 1.88
C GLY A 14 2.33 8.60 2.68
N MET A 15 2.11 9.16 3.87
CA MET A 15 3.19 9.58 4.77
C MET A 15 4.15 8.42 5.08
N VAL A 16 3.61 7.27 5.50
CA VAL A 16 4.39 6.08 5.83
C VAL A 16 4.98 5.43 4.58
N GLY A 17 4.16 5.15 3.56
CA GLY A 17 4.64 4.50 2.33
C GLY A 17 5.74 5.27 1.60
N SER A 18 5.65 6.61 1.56
CA SER A 18 6.69 7.43 0.95
C SER A 18 7.99 7.42 1.76
N ALA A 19 7.91 7.34 3.09
CA ALA A 19 9.08 7.22 3.95
C ALA A 19 9.77 5.87 3.78
N ILE A 20 9.00 4.78 3.71
CA ILE A 20 9.51 3.44 3.43
C ILE A 20 10.21 3.41 2.07
N ARG A 21 9.58 3.97 1.03
CA ARG A 21 10.18 4.07 -0.30
C ARG A 21 11.52 4.79 -0.27
N ARG A 22 11.58 6.00 0.31
CA ARG A 22 12.84 6.77 0.41
C ARG A 22 13.92 5.99 1.15
N TRP A 23 13.55 5.28 2.22
CA TRP A 23 14.49 4.47 2.99
C TRP A 23 15.01 3.28 2.19
N LEU A 24 14.15 2.56 1.46
CA LEU A 24 14.55 1.45 0.59
C LEU A 24 15.45 1.93 -0.56
N GLU A 25 15.10 3.04 -1.21
CA GLU A 25 15.93 3.65 -2.25
C GLU A 25 17.31 4.05 -1.71
N ALA A 26 17.35 4.69 -0.53
CA ALA A 26 18.61 5.06 0.14
C ALA A 26 19.45 3.84 0.59
N ALA A 27 18.79 2.72 0.90
CA ALA A 27 19.44 1.45 1.23
C ALA A 27 19.89 0.65 0.00
N GLY A 28 19.61 1.12 -1.22
CA GLY A 28 20.08 0.53 -2.48
C GLY A 28 19.15 -0.51 -3.11
N TYR A 29 17.92 -0.66 -2.60
CA TYR A 29 16.92 -1.53 -3.22
C TYR A 29 16.45 -0.94 -4.55
N ARG A 30 16.38 -1.80 -5.58
CA ARG A 30 16.13 -1.36 -6.96
C ARG A 30 14.71 -1.62 -7.43
N ASN A 31 14.12 -2.70 -6.93
CA ASN A 31 12.86 -3.23 -7.45
C ASN A 31 11.69 -2.88 -6.53
N ILE A 32 11.37 -1.59 -6.44
CA ILE A 32 10.27 -1.07 -5.62
C ILE A 32 9.04 -0.85 -6.49
N ILE A 33 7.97 -1.55 -6.16
CA ILE A 33 6.69 -1.52 -6.85
C ILE A 33 5.71 -0.71 -6.01
N GLY A 34 5.03 0.26 -6.61
CA GLY A 34 4.01 1.03 -5.91
C GLY A 34 3.07 1.73 -6.88
N HIS A 35 1.77 1.49 -6.72
CA HIS A 35 0.74 2.13 -7.53
C HIS A 35 -0.05 3.15 -6.70
N PRO A 36 -0.45 4.29 -7.29
CA PRO A 36 -1.46 5.13 -6.68
C PRO A 36 -2.81 4.42 -6.64
N SER A 37 -3.69 4.85 -5.72
CA SER A 37 -5.05 4.33 -5.62
C SER A 37 -5.91 4.56 -6.87
N SER A 38 -5.50 5.49 -7.75
CA SER A 38 -6.12 5.70 -9.06
C SER A 38 -5.79 4.60 -10.08
N GLU A 39 -4.70 3.87 -9.89
CA GLU A 39 -4.27 2.76 -10.75
C GLU A 39 -4.62 1.39 -10.14
N LEU A 40 -4.60 1.29 -8.81
CA LEU A 40 -4.97 0.07 -8.08
C LEU A 40 -5.80 0.41 -6.84
N ASP A 41 -7.10 0.15 -6.92
CA ASP A 41 -7.99 0.19 -5.76
C ASP A 41 -7.87 -1.13 -4.99
N LEU A 42 -7.26 -1.07 -3.81
CA LEU A 42 -7.01 -2.25 -2.98
C LEU A 42 -8.30 -2.87 -2.42
N THR A 43 -9.40 -2.13 -2.40
CA THR A 43 -10.71 -2.68 -2.00
C THR A 43 -11.32 -3.57 -3.10
N ASN A 44 -10.80 -3.52 -4.33
CA ASN A 44 -11.18 -4.42 -5.41
C ASN A 44 -10.34 -5.70 -5.39
N GLN A 45 -10.85 -6.73 -4.72
CA GLN A 45 -10.17 -8.02 -4.56
C GLN A 45 -9.72 -8.66 -5.89
N SER A 46 -10.52 -8.55 -6.95
CA SER A 46 -10.16 -9.14 -8.25
C SER A 46 -8.98 -8.41 -8.89
N ALA A 47 -8.97 -7.09 -8.83
CA ALA A 47 -7.88 -6.27 -9.35
C ALA A 47 -6.59 -6.50 -8.53
N THR A 48 -6.69 -6.50 -7.20
CA THR A 48 -5.56 -6.76 -6.29
C THR A 48 -4.97 -8.16 -6.51
N THR A 49 -5.82 -9.19 -6.62
CA THR A 49 -5.36 -10.56 -6.88
C THR A 49 -4.62 -10.66 -8.22
N LYS A 50 -5.19 -10.09 -9.29
CA LYS A 50 -4.54 -10.07 -10.61
C LYS A 50 -3.20 -9.34 -10.58
N PHE A 51 -3.14 -8.21 -9.86
CA PHE A 51 -1.93 -7.44 -9.67
C PHE A 51 -0.84 -8.26 -8.96
N LEU A 52 -1.16 -8.87 -7.80
CA LEU A 52 -0.20 -9.66 -7.04
C LEU A 52 0.29 -10.90 -7.80
N LEU A 53 -0.59 -11.56 -8.56
CA LEU A 53 -0.22 -12.70 -9.40
C LEU A 53 0.69 -12.32 -10.57
N ARG A 54 0.57 -11.09 -11.08
CA ARG A 54 1.39 -10.54 -12.16
C ARG A 54 2.75 -10.08 -11.66
N GLU A 55 2.78 -9.22 -10.65
CA GLU A 55 4.01 -8.62 -10.13
C GLU A 55 4.83 -9.58 -9.27
N ARG A 56 4.16 -10.52 -8.58
CA ARG A 56 4.78 -11.51 -7.68
C ARG A 56 5.83 -10.90 -6.76
N PRO A 57 5.47 -9.89 -5.94
CA PRO A 57 6.41 -9.32 -5.00
C PRO A 57 6.87 -10.38 -4.00
N GLU A 58 8.17 -10.40 -3.69
CA GLU A 58 8.73 -11.24 -2.62
C GLU A 58 8.34 -10.69 -1.24
N TYR A 59 8.16 -9.37 -1.16
CA TYR A 59 7.81 -8.68 0.06
C TYR A 59 6.76 -7.61 -0.21
N ALA A 60 5.82 -7.47 0.71
CA ALA A 60 4.80 -6.43 0.67
C ALA A 60 4.81 -5.62 1.97
N SER A 61 4.83 -4.30 1.85
CA SER A 61 4.55 -3.37 2.93
C SER A 61 3.12 -2.84 2.79
N LEU A 62 2.26 -3.17 3.75
CA LEU A 62 0.88 -2.72 3.80
C LEU A 62 0.82 -1.39 4.57
N SER A 63 0.96 -0.28 3.85
CA SER A 63 0.89 1.08 4.41
C SER A 63 -0.26 1.92 3.85
N ALA A 64 -1.13 1.31 3.03
CA ALA A 64 -2.36 1.90 2.57
C ALA A 64 -3.41 1.81 3.66
N ALA A 65 -4.01 2.94 4.02
CA ALA A 65 -5.16 2.96 4.91
C ALA A 65 -5.99 4.21 4.62
N LYS A 66 -7.30 4.11 4.85
CA LYS A 66 -8.14 5.29 5.03
C LYS A 66 -7.84 5.86 6.41
N VAL A 67 -7.28 7.07 6.45
CA VAL A 67 -6.88 7.77 7.67
C VAL A 67 -7.51 9.15 7.77
N GLY A 68 -7.70 9.65 9.00
CA GLY A 68 -8.38 10.91 9.29
C GLY A 68 -8.24 11.31 10.75
N GLY A 69 -8.59 12.55 11.08
CA GLY A 69 -8.56 13.05 12.47
C GLY A 69 -9.71 12.52 13.33
N ILE A 70 -9.73 12.91 14.61
CA ILE A 70 -10.73 12.48 15.61
C ILE A 70 -12.16 12.74 15.12
N HIS A 71 -12.42 13.95 14.63
CA HIS A 71 -13.75 14.31 14.12
C HIS A 71 -14.18 13.39 12.96
N ALA A 72 -13.32 13.19 11.95
CA ALA A 72 -13.65 12.35 10.81
C ALA A 72 -13.92 10.89 11.19
N ASN A 73 -13.15 10.31 12.11
CA ASN A 73 -13.36 8.95 12.60
C ASN A 73 -14.69 8.79 13.33
N ASN A 74 -15.06 9.77 14.16
CA ASN A 74 -16.35 9.76 14.87
C ASN A 74 -17.54 9.99 13.95
N THR A 75 -17.39 10.85 12.93
CA THR A 75 -18.47 11.16 11.99
C THR A 75 -18.71 10.04 10.98
N TYR A 76 -17.66 9.33 10.55
CA TYR A 76 -17.75 8.36 9.45
C TYR A 76 -17.14 6.98 9.78
N PRO A 77 -17.45 6.34 10.92
CA PRO A 77 -16.77 5.13 11.37
C PRO A 77 -16.84 3.99 10.34
N ALA A 78 -17.99 3.78 9.70
CA ALA A 78 -18.17 2.79 8.65
C ALA A 78 -17.27 3.05 7.41
N LYS A 79 -17.02 4.33 7.08
CA LYS A 79 -16.15 4.72 5.95
C LYS A 79 -14.66 4.57 6.28
N PHE A 80 -14.30 4.31 7.53
CA PHE A 80 -12.94 3.99 7.95
C PHE A 80 -12.75 2.48 8.08
N ILE A 81 -13.64 1.79 8.80
CA ILE A 81 -13.47 0.35 9.07
C ILE A 81 -13.59 -0.50 7.80
N TYR A 82 -14.58 -0.25 6.94
CA TYR A 82 -14.83 -1.08 5.76
C TYR A 82 -13.65 -1.12 4.78
N PRO A 83 -13.15 0.03 4.27
CA PRO A 83 -12.04 0.00 3.32
C PRO A 83 -10.75 -0.54 3.93
N ASN A 84 -10.48 -0.33 5.22
CA ASN A 84 -9.28 -0.85 5.87
C ASN A 84 -9.35 -2.38 6.00
N LEU A 85 -10.48 -2.95 6.46
CA LEU A 85 -10.65 -4.40 6.53
C LEU A 85 -10.66 -5.10 5.17
N THR A 86 -11.03 -4.40 4.09
CA THR A 86 -11.11 -4.98 2.75
C THR A 86 -9.77 -4.86 2.01
N ALA A 87 -8.96 -3.85 2.33
CA ALA A 87 -7.67 -3.60 1.69
C ALA A 87 -6.50 -4.31 2.38
N ASP A 88 -6.68 -4.74 3.64
CA ASP A 88 -5.72 -5.53 4.43
C ASP A 88 -5.86 -7.03 4.18
#